data_AF-A0A2M9P8U8-F1
#
_entry.id   AF-A0A2M9P8U8-F1
#
_cell.length_a   1.000
_cell.length_b   1.000
_cell.length_c   1.000
_cell.angle_alpha   90.00
_cell.angle_beta   90.00
_cell.angle_gamma   90.00
#
_symmetry.space_group_name_H-M   'P 1'
#
loop_
_entity.id
_entity.type
_entity.pdbx_description
1 polymer ?
#
loop_
_entity_poly.entity_id
_entity_poly.type
_entity_poly.pdbx_seq_one_letter_code
_entity_poly.pdbx_strand_id
1 'polypeptide(L)'
;MTGAPRRSVPRSKAALPRCPDHLTPPAAREWRRVASELHGMGVLTTIDRAALAAYCQAYGRWVEAEERMRDGQLLYKTPSGHVQQSPLLGIIN
;
A
#
# COMPACT_ATOMS: atom_id res chain seq x y z
N MET A 1 -7.79 -49.53 5.79
CA MET A 1 -8.35 -48.26 5.31
C MET A 1 -7.21 -47.30 5.02
N THR A 2 -6.66 -47.33 3.81
CA THR A 2 -5.53 -46.50 3.39
C THR A 2 -6.08 -45.15 2.96
N GLY A 3 -5.88 -44.11 3.79
CA GLY A 3 -6.32 -42.75 3.46
C GLY A 3 -5.60 -42.25 2.20
N ALA A 4 -6.36 -41.72 1.24
CA ALA A 4 -5.82 -41.14 0.02
C ALA A 4 -4.76 -40.06 0.36
N PRO A 5 -3.65 -39.97 -0.39
CA PRO A 5 -2.62 -38.97 -0.13
C PRO A 5 -3.24 -37.57 -0.26
N ARG A 6 -3.07 -36.73 0.78
CA ARG A 6 -3.52 -35.33 0.74
C ARG A 6 -2.84 -34.66 -0.46
N ARG A 7 -3.65 -34.13 -1.39
CA ARG A 7 -3.15 -33.30 -2.51
C ARG A 7 -2.32 -32.17 -1.92
N SER A 8 -1.03 -32.13 -2.27
CA SER A 8 -0.15 -31.02 -1.91
C SER A 8 -0.62 -29.76 -2.64
N VAL A 9 -0.96 -28.71 -1.89
CA VAL A 9 -1.33 -27.41 -2.46
C VAL A 9 -0.12 -26.86 -3.23
N PRO A 10 -0.25 -26.49 -4.52
CA PRO A 10 0.81 -25.82 -5.26
C PRO A 10 1.21 -24.53 -4.53
N ARG A 11 2.49 -24.39 -4.20
CA ARG A 11 3.04 -23.15 -3.65
C ARG A 11 3.79 -22.41 -4.75
N SER A 12 3.49 -21.13 -4.94
CA SER A 12 4.38 -20.25 -5.70
C SER A 12 5.73 -20.16 -4.99
N LYS A 13 6.81 -20.06 -5.77
CA LYS A 13 8.15 -19.88 -5.20
C LYS A 13 8.25 -18.50 -4.56
N ALA A 14 8.81 -18.44 -3.35
CA ALA A 14 9.15 -17.18 -2.70
C ALA A 14 10.11 -16.39 -3.59
N ALA A 15 9.83 -15.10 -3.78
CA ALA A 15 10.60 -14.21 -4.63
C ALA A 15 10.39 -12.78 -4.19
N LEU A 16 11.44 -11.95 -4.32
CA LEU A 16 11.32 -10.51 -4.18
C LEU A 16 11.03 -9.89 -5.56
N PRO A 17 9.77 -9.52 -5.87
CA PRO A 17 9.46 -8.87 -7.13
C PRO A 17 10.13 -7.50 -7.24
N ARG A 18 10.47 -7.10 -8.47
CA ARG A 18 10.94 -5.74 -8.75
C ARG A 18 9.85 -4.71 -8.45
N CYS A 19 10.24 -3.63 -7.76
CA CYS A 19 9.40 -2.46 -7.51
C CYS A 19 8.79 -1.94 -8.82
N PRO A 20 7.47 -1.71 -8.89
CA PRO A 20 6.86 -1.08 -10.05
C PRO A 20 7.35 0.35 -10.25
N ASP A 21 7.61 0.71 -11.51
CA ASP A 21 8.14 2.04 -11.86
C ASP A 21 7.09 3.16 -11.73
N HIS A 22 5.80 2.83 -11.64
CA HIS A 22 4.71 3.79 -11.47
C HIS A 22 4.47 4.24 -10.02
N LEU A 23 5.18 3.67 -9.04
CA LEU A 23 5.00 4.06 -7.65
C LEU A 23 5.54 5.46 -7.40
N THR A 24 4.77 6.28 -6.66
CA THR A 24 5.26 7.59 -6.19
C THR A 24 6.47 7.42 -5.27
N PRO A 25 7.32 8.45 -5.10
CA PRO A 25 8.50 8.34 -4.24
C PRO A 25 8.24 7.80 -2.82
N PRO A 26 7.22 8.25 -2.06
CA PRO A 26 6.90 7.66 -0.75
C PRO A 26 6.41 6.22 -0.87
N ALA A 27 5.61 5.90 -1.88
CA ALA A 27 5.17 4.52 -2.13
C ALA A 27 6.34 3.58 -2.44
N ALA A 28 7.32 4.02 -3.23
CA ALA A 28 8.51 3.23 -3.56
C ALA A 28 9.43 3.03 -2.33
N ARG A 29 9.49 4.00 -1.41
CA ARG A 29 10.17 3.81 -0.12
C ARG A 29 9.48 2.73 0.71
N GLU A 30 8.16 2.78 0.77
CA GLU A 30 7.37 1.79 1.50
C GLU A 30 7.48 0.39 0.89
N TRP A 31 7.48 0.30 -0.44
CA TRP A 31 7.76 -0.95 -1.15
C TRP A 31 9.07 -1.56 -0.69
N ARG A 32 10.16 -0.79 -0.68
CA ARG A 32 11.47 -1.30 -0.27
C ARG A 32 11.46 -1.81 1.18
N ARG A 33 10.79 -1.09 2.08
CA ARG A 33 10.67 -1.47 3.49
C ARG A 33 9.89 -2.78 3.64
N VAL A 34 8.67 -2.84 3.12
CA VAL A 34 7.76 -3.97 3.36
C VAL A 34 8.11 -5.19 2.52
N ALA A 35 8.49 -5.01 1.25
CA ALA A 35 8.85 -6.13 0.37
C ALA A 35 10.08 -6.88 0.90
N SER A 36 11.07 -6.16 1.45
CA SER A 36 12.27 -6.75 2.03
C SER A 36 11.93 -7.64 3.24
N GLU A 37 11.10 -7.14 4.17
CA GLU A 37 10.66 -7.91 5.35
C GLU A 37 9.83 -9.14 4.96
N LEU A 38 8.84 -8.99 4.07
CA LEU A 38 8.00 -10.09 3.61
C LEU A 38 8.80 -11.16 2.85
N HIS A 39 9.82 -10.75 2.09
CA HIS A 39 10.72 -11.68 1.43
C HIS A 39 11.63 -12.41 2.44
N GLY A 40 12.16 -11.70 3.43
CA GLY A 40 12.96 -12.29 4.52
C GLY A 40 12.19 -13.34 5.32
N MET A 41 10.87 -13.16 5.49
CA MET A 41 9.98 -14.14 6.11
C MET A 41 9.59 -15.32 5.17
N GLY A 42 9.97 -15.27 3.89
CA GLY A 42 9.65 -16.32 2.92
C GLY A 42 8.18 -16.38 2.49
N VAL A 43 7.40 -15.32 2.77
CA VAL A 43 5.96 -15.26 2.47
C VAL A 43 5.66 -14.50 1.18
N LEU A 44 6.60 -13.70 0.69
CA LEU A 44 6.42 -12.92 -0.54
C LEU A 44 6.74 -13.76 -1.79
N THR A 45 5.83 -13.74 -2.76
CA THR A 45 5.96 -14.42 -4.04
C THR A 45 5.73 -13.43 -5.20
N THR A 46 5.97 -13.86 -6.44
CA THR A 46 5.82 -12.97 -7.61
C THR A 46 4.38 -12.51 -7.85
N ILE A 47 3.37 -13.30 -7.46
CA ILE A 47 1.96 -12.95 -7.66
C ILE A 47 1.51 -11.80 -6.74
N ASP A 48 2.18 -11.64 -5.60
CA ASP A 48 1.86 -10.61 -4.61
C ASP A 48 2.24 -9.20 -5.09
N ARG A 49 3.02 -9.10 -6.18
CA ARG A 49 3.56 -7.84 -6.68
C ARG A 49 2.50 -6.76 -6.86
N ALA A 50 1.35 -7.08 -7.47
CA ALA A 50 0.30 -6.11 -7.74
C ALA A 50 -0.42 -5.66 -6.46
N ALA A 51 -0.73 -6.60 -5.56
CA ALA A 51 -1.38 -6.31 -4.29
C ALA A 51 -0.49 -5.44 -3.39
N LEU A 52 0.80 -5.81 -3.28
CA LEU A 52 1.77 -5.02 -2.52
C LEU A 52 1.94 -3.62 -3.13
N ALA A 53 1.91 -3.48 -4.45
CA ALA A 53 2.02 -2.19 -5.12
C ALA A 53 0.83 -1.28 -4.79
N ALA A 54 -0.38 -1.83 -4.82
CA ALA A 54 -1.60 -1.10 -4.47
C ALA A 54 -1.55 -0.61 -3.02
N TYR A 55 -1.12 -1.45 -2.08
CA TYR A 55 -0.89 -1.07 -0.69
C TYR A 55 0.12 0.07 -0.58
N CYS A 56 1.30 -0.08 -1.19
CA CYS A 56 2.36 0.93 -1.12
C CYS A 56 1.91 2.26 -1.73
N GLN A 57 1.14 2.22 -2.82
CA GLN A 57 0.61 3.42 -3.46
C GLN A 57 -0.43 4.14 -2.58
N ALA A 58 -1.26 3.39 -1.86
CA ALA A 58 -2.19 3.95 -0.88
C ALA A 58 -1.43 4.61 0.29
N TYR A 59 -0.42 3.93 0.84
CA TYR A 59 0.46 4.48 1.86
C TYR A 59 1.15 5.77 1.38
N GLY A 60 1.67 5.77 0.15
CA GLY A 60 2.31 6.96 -0.42
C GLY A 60 1.38 8.16 -0.51
N ARG A 61 0.13 7.95 -0.96
CA ARG A 61 -0.90 9.01 -0.98
C ARG A 61 -1.27 9.49 0.42
N TRP A 62 -1.36 8.58 1.38
CA TRP A 62 -1.62 8.91 2.78
C TRP A 62 -0.52 9.83 3.34
N VAL A 63 0.76 9.45 3.19
CA VAL A 63 1.91 10.28 3.63
C VAL A 63 1.87 11.67 2.98
N GLU A 64 1.68 11.74 1.66
CA GLU A 64 1.60 13.03 0.94
C GLU A 64 0.43 13.89 1.41
N ALA A 65 -0.72 13.27 1.73
CA ALA A 65 -1.89 13.98 2.24
C ALA A 65 -1.67 14.50 3.67
N GLU A 66 -1.03 13.71 4.54
CA GLU A 66 -0.65 14.10 5.90
C GLU A 66 0.34 15.27 5.89
N GLU A 67 1.35 15.22 5.01
CA GLU A 67 2.30 16.32 4.84
C GLU A 67 1.61 17.61 4.41
N ARG A 68 0.66 17.53 3.47
CA ARG A 68 -0.15 18.70 3.04
C ARG A 68 -1.11 19.19 4.11
N MET A 69 -1.63 18.29 4.95
CA MET A 69 -2.54 18.64 6.03
C MET A 69 -1.83 19.38 7.15
N ARG A 70 -0.54 19.11 7.40
CA ARG A 70 0.26 19.80 8.43
C ARG A 70 0.21 21.32 8.28
N ASP A 71 0.23 21.80 7.04
CA ASP A 71 0.19 23.23 6.72
C ASP A 71 -1.24 23.71 6.37
N GLY A 72 -2.21 22.80 6.35
CA GLY A 72 -3.59 23.04 5.95
C GLY A 72 -4.56 23.21 7.13
N GLN A 73 -5.78 23.64 6.82
CA GLN A 73 -6.88 23.69 7.78
C GLN A 73 -7.75 22.44 7.65
N LEU A 74 -8.14 21.85 8.79
CA LEU A 74 -9.06 20.70 8.85
C LEU A 74 -10.42 21.00 8.22
N LEU A 75 -10.83 22.27 8.28
CA LEU A 75 -12.05 22.79 7.69
C LEU A 75 -11.68 23.94 6.76
N TYR A 76 -12.35 24.05 5.61
CA TYR A 76 -12.20 25.20 4.72
C TYR A 76 -13.55 25.84 4.39
N LYS A 77 -13.53 27.15 4.18
CA LYS A 77 -14.70 27.92 3.72
C LYS A 77 -14.75 27.93 2.20
N THR A 78 -15.91 27.62 1.64
CA THR A 78 -16.17 27.78 0.20
C THR A 78 -16.30 29.26 -0.17
N PRO A 79 -16.20 29.60 -1.47
CA PRO A 79 -16.54 30.94 -1.95
C PRO A 79 -17.98 31.36 -1.61
N SER A 80 -18.90 30.40 -1.47
CA SER A 80 -20.30 30.63 -1.06
C SER A 80 -20.48 30.83 0.45
N GLY A 81 -19.41 30.73 1.25
CA GLY A 81 -19.43 30.96 2.70
C GLY A 81 -19.71 29.72 3.56
N HIS A 82 -19.99 28.56 2.95
CA HIS A 82 -20.20 27.31 3.69
C HIS A 82 -18.88 26.74 4.21
N VAL A 83 -18.90 26.12 5.39
CA VAL A 83 -17.75 25.41 5.97
C VAL A 83 -17.87 23.94 5.65
N GLN A 84 -16.78 23.33 5.15
CA GLN A 84 -16.71 21.91 4.87
C GLN A 84 -15.36 21.32 5.28
N GLN A 85 -15.32 20.00 5.47
CA GLN A 85 -14.10 19.25 5.78
C GLN A 85 -13.09 19.33 4.62
N SER A 86 -11.80 19.41 4.96
CA SER A 86 -10.73 19.35 3.97
C SER A 86 -10.84 18.05 3.15
N PRO A 87 -10.75 18.10 1.80
CA PRO A 87 -10.84 16.90 0.98
C PRO A 87 -9.72 15.90 1.27
N LEU A 88 -8.59 16.39 1.81
CA LEU A 88 -7.48 15.55 2.25
C LEU A 88 -7.86 14.57 3.37
N LEU A 89 -8.87 14.90 4.19
CA LEU A 89 -9.36 13.98 5.23
C LEU A 89 -9.93 12.67 4.65
N GLY A 90 -10.43 12.69 3.42
CA GLY A 90 -10.91 11.48 2.74
C GLY A 90 -9.79 10.59 2.16
N ILE A 91 -8.57 11.12 2.04
CA ILE A 91 -7.38 10.35 1.66
C ILE A 91 -6.69 9.79 2.90
N ILE A 92 -6.85 10.48 4.03
CA ILE A 92 -6.20 10.12 5.30
C ILE A 92 -6.90 8.95 6.01
N ASN A 93 -8.22 8.81 5.86
CA ASN A 93 -9.04 7.76 6.48
C ASN A 93 -9.43 6.65 5.50
#